data_AF-A0A7R9MUN2-F1
#
_entry.id   AF-A0A7R9MUN2-F1
#
_cell.length_a   1.000
_cell.length_b   1.000
_cell.length_c   1.000
_cell.angle_alpha   90.00
_cell.angle_beta   90.00
_cell.angle_gamma   90.00
#
_symmetry.space_group_name_H-M   'P 1'
#
loop_
_entity.id
_entity.type
_entity.pdbx_description
1 polymer ?
#
loop_
_entity_poly.entity_id
_entity_poly.type
_entity_poly.pdbx_seq_one_letter_code
_entity_poly.pdbx_strand_id
1 'polypeptide(L)'
;MRHRNVRNVSDVVGEWGLWQLNITSFSISISLFSALNNLSVSFYAPNVKYWCSDNTTSNQSQAIDGCVNGCKNWEFDKTVFESTIIDE
;
A
#
# COMPACT_ATOMS: atom_id res chain seq x y z
N MET A 1 14.62 31.74 41.35
CA MET A 1 14.71 30.63 40.38
C MET A 1 16.08 29.98 40.52
N ARG A 2 16.17 28.67 40.79
CA ARG A 2 17.43 27.96 41.01
C ARG A 2 17.98 27.50 39.65
N HIS A 3 19.12 28.03 39.21
CA HIS A 3 19.81 27.57 38.01
C HIS A 3 20.24 26.11 38.20
N ARG A 4 19.64 25.18 37.44
CA ARG A 4 20.13 23.80 37.33
C ARG A 4 21.09 23.75 36.15
N ASN A 5 22.31 23.28 36.38
CA ASN A 5 23.27 22.99 35.33
C ASN A 5 22.85 21.67 34.67
N VAL A 6 22.26 21.76 33.49
CA VAL A 6 21.79 20.60 32.71
C VAL A 6 22.95 20.10 31.87
N ARG A 7 23.38 18.86 32.08
CA ARG A 7 24.49 18.26 31.32
C ARG A 7 23.97 17.27 30.28
N ASN A 8 22.86 16.60 30.58
CA ASN A 8 22.17 15.70 29.66
C ASN A 8 20.68 16.02 29.56
N VAL A 9 20.09 15.70 28.42
CA VAL A 9 18.64 15.87 28.18
C VAL A 9 17.82 15.05 29.18
N SER A 10 18.32 13.90 29.63
CA SER A 10 17.71 13.09 30.69
C SER A 10 17.59 13.82 32.03
N ASP A 11 18.44 14.81 32.32
CA ASP A 11 18.35 15.61 33.56
C ASP A 11 17.10 16.51 33.57
N VAL A 12 16.55 16.81 32.39
CA VAL A 12 15.34 17.62 32.20
C VAL A 12 14.11 16.73 32.06
N VAL A 13 14.20 15.66 31.27
CA VAL A 13 13.07 14.80 30.92
C VAL A 13 12.79 13.73 32.00
N GLY A 14 13.80 13.41 32.82
CA GLY A 14 13.75 12.30 33.76
C GLY A 14 14.23 10.99 33.12
N GLU A 15 14.51 10.01 33.97
CA GLU A 15 14.94 8.68 33.56
C GLU A 15 13.79 7.85 32.95
N TRP A 16 14.14 6.78 32.24
CA TRP A 16 13.17 5.91 31.58
C TRP A 16 12.32 5.14 32.60
N GLY A 17 11.09 5.61 32.83
CA GLY A 17 10.19 5.08 33.87
C GLY A 17 9.06 4.21 33.34
N LEU A 18 8.41 3.47 34.25
CA LEU A 18 7.24 2.61 33.94
C LEU A 18 6.09 3.37 33.27
N TRP A 19 5.86 4.63 33.66
CA TRP A 19 4.84 5.48 33.05
C TRP A 19 5.15 5.81 31.57
N GLN A 20 6.42 6.09 31.25
CA GLN A 20 6.86 6.35 29.88
C GLN A 20 6.77 5.08 29.02
N LEU A 21 7.06 3.91 29.60
CA LEU A 21 6.88 2.62 28.93
C LEU A 21 5.40 2.35 28.64
N ASN A 22 4.49 2.69 29.55
CA ASN A 22 3.05 2.54 29.32
C ASN A 22 2.56 3.42 28.16
N ILE A 23 3.00 4.68 28.10
CA ILE A 23 2.66 5.59 26.98
C ILE A 23 3.25 5.07 25.66
N THR A 24 4.50 4.64 25.68
CA THR A 24 5.18 4.10 24.51
C THR A 24 4.47 2.85 24.00
N SER A 25 4.07 1.94 24.91
CA SER A 25 3.31 0.73 24.58
C SER A 25 1.98 1.06 23.91
N PHE A 26 1.22 2.01 24.47
CA PHE A 26 -0.03 2.49 23.88
C PHE A 26 0.18 3.10 22.48
N SER A 27 1.23 3.92 22.31
CA SER A 27 1.58 4.53 21.02
C SER A 27 1.97 3.48 19.98
N ILE A 28 2.70 2.44 20.39
CA ILE A 28 3.07 1.32 19.51
C ILE A 28 1.81 0.55 19.08
N SER A 29 0.87 0.29 19.98
CA SER A 29 -0.37 -0.41 19.63
C SER A 29 -1.17 0.34 18.56
N ILE A 30 -1.37 1.67 18.71
CA ILE A 30 -2.08 2.48 17.71
C ILE A 30 -1.35 2.42 16.36
N SER A 31 -0.02 2.58 16.38
CA SER A 31 0.81 2.55 15.17
C SER A 31 0.75 1.19 14.48
N LEU A 32 0.69 0.09 15.25
CA LEU A 32 0.57 -1.26 14.74
C LEU A 32 -0.77 -1.45 14.01
N PHE A 33 -1.89 -1.00 14.60
CA PHE A 33 -3.19 -1.06 13.93
C PHE A 33 -3.21 -0.24 12.63
N SER A 34 -2.56 0.92 12.61
CA SER A 34 -2.42 1.73 11.39
C SER A 34 -1.60 1.00 10.32
N ALA A 35 -0.48 0.37 10.70
CA ALA A 35 0.33 -0.41 9.77
C ALA A 35 -0.42 -1.63 9.23
N LEU A 36 -1.18 -2.33 10.07
CA LEU A 36 -2.02 -3.46 9.65
C LEU A 36 -3.15 -3.04 8.71
N ASN A 37 -3.74 -1.86 8.92
CA ASN A 37 -4.73 -1.31 8.00
C ASN A 37 -4.11 -1.08 6.61
N ASN A 38 -2.93 -0.49 6.53
CA ASN A 38 -2.22 -0.32 5.26
C ASN A 38 -1.81 -1.67 4.62
N LEU A 39 -1.42 -2.64 5.44
CA LEU A 39 -1.07 -3.99 4.97
C LEU A 39 -2.28 -4.75 4.41
N SER A 40 -3.48 -4.46 4.91
CA SER A 40 -4.71 -5.12 4.45
C SER A 40 -4.95 -4.93 2.95
N VAL A 41 -4.54 -3.79 2.38
CA VAL A 41 -4.67 -3.50 0.95
C VAL A 41 -3.91 -4.52 0.11
N SER A 42 -2.75 -4.99 0.56
CA SER A 42 -1.97 -6.00 -0.17
C SER A 42 -2.63 -7.38 -0.16
N PHE A 43 -3.37 -7.72 0.91
CA PHE A 43 -4.07 -9.00 1.02
C PHE A 43 -5.43 -8.99 0.32
N TYR A 44 -6.11 -7.85 0.31
CA TYR A 44 -7.41 -7.67 -0.35
C TYR A 44 -7.28 -7.07 -1.75
N ALA A 45 -6.07 -6.93 -2.28
CA ALA A 45 -5.86 -6.46 -3.64
C ALA A 45 -6.59 -7.42 -4.60
N PRO A 46 -7.58 -6.94 -5.36
CA PRO A 46 -8.27 -7.78 -6.34
C PRO A 46 -7.27 -8.23 -7.40
N ASN A 47 -7.54 -9.38 -8.02
CA ASN A 47 -6.77 -9.81 -9.18
C ASN A 47 -7.07 -8.84 -10.34
N VAL A 48 -6.17 -7.88 -10.55
CA VAL A 48 -6.31 -6.86 -11.59
C VAL A 48 -6.03 -7.49 -12.95
N LYS A 49 -7.05 -7.53 -13.80
CA LYS A 49 -6.87 -7.84 -15.22
C LYS A 49 -6.10 -6.68 -15.86
N TYR A 50 -5.19 -7.02 -16.75
CA TYR A 50 -4.41 -6.06 -17.52
C TYR A 50 -4.58 -6.38 -19.00
N TRP A 51 -4.58 -5.36 -19.84
CA TRP A 51 -4.62 -5.53 -21.29
C TRP A 51 -3.53 -4.70 -21.95
N CYS A 52 -3.19 -5.06 -23.18
CA CYS A 52 -2.27 -4.27 -23.98
C CYS A 52 -3.03 -3.10 -24.60
N SER A 53 -2.67 -1.86 -24.22
CA SER A 53 -3.34 -0.64 -24.70
C SER A 53 -2.85 -0.23 -26.09
N ASP A 54 -1.59 -0.55 -26.40
CA ASP A 54 -0.95 -0.22 -27.67
C ASP A 54 -0.63 -1.50 -28.44
N ASN A 55 -1.62 -2.00 -29.19
CA ASN A 55 -1.44 -3.08 -30.13
C ASN A 55 -0.93 -2.49 -31.45
N THR A 56 0.38 -2.28 -31.56
CA THR A 56 0.99 -1.94 -32.85
C THR A 56 0.76 -3.12 -33.81
N THR A 57 -0.28 -2.97 -34.62
CA THR A 57 -0.66 -3.81 -35.74
C THR A 57 0.55 -4.29 -36.53
N SER A 58 0.81 -5.60 -36.47
CA SER A 58 1.23 -6.32 -37.66
C SER A 58 0.06 -7.19 -38.09
N ASN A 59 -0.35 -7.00 -39.33
CA ASN A 59 -1.53 -7.61 -39.93
C ASN A 59 -1.41 -9.15 -39.90
N GLN A 60 -2.17 -9.82 -39.03
CA GLN A 60 -3.17 -10.83 -39.39
C GLN A 60 -3.69 -11.53 -38.15
N SER A 61 -4.99 -11.36 -37.93
CA SER A 61 -5.95 -12.39 -37.53
C SER A 61 -5.38 -13.68 -36.95
N GLN A 62 -5.53 -13.86 -35.63
CA GLN A 62 -6.20 -15.02 -35.04
C GLN A 62 -6.21 -14.87 -33.52
N ALA A 63 -7.40 -15.00 -32.93
CA ALA A 63 -7.56 -15.24 -31.51
C ALA A 63 -7.05 -16.64 -31.21
N ILE A 64 -5.78 -16.80 -30.82
CA ILE A 64 -5.25 -18.02 -30.20
C ILE A 64 -4.17 -17.63 -29.20
N ASP A 65 -4.55 -17.57 -27.92
CA ASP A 65 -3.74 -17.97 -26.75
C ASP A 65 -2.33 -17.39 -26.56
N GLY A 66 -2.07 -16.12 -26.92
CA GLY A 66 -0.76 -15.54 -26.64
C GLY A 66 -0.65 -14.04 -26.87
N CYS A 67 -0.72 -13.25 -25.80
CA CYS A 67 0.03 -12.00 -25.73
C CYS A 67 1.51 -12.35 -25.46
N VAL A 68 2.14 -13.06 -26.40
CA VAL A 68 3.55 -13.45 -26.30
C VAL A 68 4.30 -12.61 -27.33
N ASN A 69 5.05 -11.64 -26.80
CA ASN A 69 6.07 -10.82 -27.43
C ASN A 69 5.60 -9.53 -28.12
N GLY A 70 5.58 -8.44 -27.34
CA GLY A 70 5.71 -7.09 -27.89
C GLY A 70 4.72 -6.05 -27.42
N CYS A 71 4.05 -6.23 -26.28
CA CYS A 71 3.20 -5.16 -25.77
C CYS A 71 4.06 -3.96 -25.32
N LYS A 72 3.85 -2.82 -25.98
CA LYS A 72 4.60 -1.59 -25.71
C LYS A 72 4.13 -0.89 -24.44
N ASN A 73 2.82 -0.92 -24.19
CA ASN A 73 2.18 -0.33 -23.02
C ASN A 73 1.08 -1.25 -22.47
N TRP A 74 1.25 -1.66 -21.21
CA TRP A 74 0.25 -2.38 -20.44
C TRP A 74 -0.57 -1.41 -19.61
N GLU A 75 -1.89 -1.53 -19.66
CA GLU A 75 -2.80 -0.76 -18.84
C GLU A 75 -3.66 -1.68 -17.98
N PHE A 76 -3.94 -1.22 -16.76
CA PHE A 76 -4.85 -1.92 -15.85
C PHE A 76 -6.29 -1.71 -16.27
N ASP A 77 -7.09 -2.77 -16.16
CA ASP A 77 -8.53 -2.65 -16.23
C ASP A 77 -9.05 -1.85 -15.04
N LYS A 78 -9.62 -0.67 -15.33
CA LYS A 78 -10.20 0.23 -14.32
C LYS A 78 -11.72 0.09 -14.21
N THR A 79 -12.32 -0.87 -14.91
CA THR A 79 -13.76 -1.09 -14.83
C THR A 79 -14.12 -1.70 -13.47
N VAL A 80 -15.07 -1.07 -12.78
CA VAL A 80 -15.57 -1.55 -11.47
C VAL A 80 -16.53 -2.74 -11.63
N PHE A 81 -17.06 -2.94 -12.84
CA PHE A 81 -18.03 -3.96 -13.17
C PHE A 81 -17.47 -4.88 -14.25
N GLU A 82 -17.46 -6.19 -13.97
CA GLU A 82 -16.94 -7.20 -14.89
C GLU A 82 -17.86 -7.41 -16.11
N SER A 83 -19.15 -7.09 -15.98
CA SER A 83 -20.12 -7.00 -17.08
C SER A 83 -21.24 -6.03 -16.73
N THR A 84 -21.49 -5.02 -17.57
CA THR A 84 -22.64 -4.11 -17.46
C THR A 84 -23.71 -4.35 -18.51
N ILE A 85 -23.53 -5.37 -19.35
CA ILE A 85 -24.52 -5.74 -20.37
C ILE A 85 -25.42 -6.80 -19.77
N ILE A 86 -26.65 -6.40 -19.46
CA ILE A 86 -27.77 -7.32 -19.30
C ILE A 86 -28.12 -7.75 -20.72
N ASP A 87 -27.80 -8.98 -21.11
CA ASP A 87 -28.38 -9.57 -22.31
C ASP A 87 -29.86 -9.82 -22.01
N GLU A 88 -30.72 -9.18 -22.81
CA GLU A 88 -32.19 -9.36 -22.84
C GLU A 88 -32.62 -10.47 -23.81
#